data_AF-A0A7Y2YLX7-F1
#
_entry.id   AF-A0A7Y2YLX7-F1
#
_cell.length_a   1.000
_cell.length_b   1.000
_cell.length_c   1.000
_cell.angle_alpha   90.00
_cell.angle_beta   90.00
_cell.angle_gamma   90.00
#
_symmetry.space_group_name_H-M   'P 1'
#
loop_
_entity.id
_entity.type
_entity.pdbx_description
1 polymer ?
#
loop_
_entity_poly.entity_id
_entity_poly.type
_entity_poly.pdbx_seq_one_letter_code
_entity_poly.pdbx_strand_id
1 'polypeptide(L)'
;MPPAPDRSGAPVVVYARELDAGRNDIGVARGEVELFRADQHMMTELIRYDPLTEQVTFPGRVAYEDQQVWLQGEQADYSFLEETGSFSLIDYGLTGSSANGSARRVELIGGHTSMLYDLDYTTCPDERPDWQIQARELELQHEEGMGVARGARLEFKGVPILYAPWFTFPIDDRRKSGFLYPSLGQASDSGFEFGIPWYWNIAPNQDMTLEPRYFTKRGFMLSGEYRLMTRRTFGRLEWDYLPDDRKTGEERWYYLLNHAARPWKRWRTELVFERVSDNAYFEDFGTSLSQTSRQFLRSSGALYGVGRYWNFELMADDFQVIDESVLPVNEPYRRVPRIAFWLDRPLGMNGLFAGLDSEVVYFDRDVGAIGARVDLYPRLYWDRYQNWGFFRPSVGYRYTA
;
A
#
# COMPACT_ATOMS: atom_id res chain seq x y z
N MET A 1 -1.78 13.31 -3.40
CA MET A 1 -1.87 14.78 -3.23
C MET A 1 -3.34 15.16 -3.16
N PRO A 2 -3.74 16.20 -2.40
CA PRO A 2 -5.11 16.73 -2.54
C PRO A 2 -5.36 17.15 -3.99
N PRO A 3 -6.60 16.98 -4.51
CA PRO A 3 -6.93 17.44 -5.86
C PRO A 3 -6.76 18.96 -5.93
N ALA A 4 -6.19 19.45 -7.04
CA ALA A 4 -6.10 20.88 -7.29
C ALA A 4 -7.53 21.49 -7.28
N PRO A 5 -7.73 22.65 -6.64
CA PRO A 5 -9.03 23.31 -6.65
C PRO A 5 -9.43 23.73 -8.07
N ASP A 6 -10.73 23.84 -8.31
CA ASP A 6 -11.24 24.37 -9.58
C ASP A 6 -10.86 25.85 -9.70
N ARG A 7 -9.98 26.15 -10.66
CA ARG A 7 -9.47 27.51 -10.96
C ARG A 7 -10.29 28.20 -12.06
N SER A 8 -11.31 27.52 -12.61
CA SER A 8 -12.13 28.06 -13.68
C SER A 8 -12.99 29.23 -13.18
N GLY A 9 -12.91 30.36 -13.86
CA GLY A 9 -13.65 31.58 -13.49
C GLY A 9 -13.16 32.32 -12.24
N ALA A 10 -12.10 31.87 -11.57
CA ALA A 10 -11.50 32.59 -10.46
C ALA A 10 -10.87 33.92 -10.94
N PRO A 11 -11.14 35.06 -10.28
CA PRO A 11 -10.55 36.33 -10.66
C PRO A 11 -9.03 36.29 -10.45
N VAL A 12 -8.29 36.90 -11.37
CA VAL A 12 -6.87 37.19 -11.20
C VAL A 12 -6.75 38.56 -10.55
N VAL A 13 -6.09 38.62 -9.40
CA VAL A 13 -5.84 39.86 -8.67
C VAL A 13 -4.34 40.13 -8.70
N VAL A 14 -3.96 41.33 -9.12
CA VAL A 14 -2.57 41.76 -9.19
C VAL A 14 -2.36 42.95 -8.27
N TYR A 15 -1.39 42.85 -7.37
CA TYR A 15 -0.88 43.94 -6.55
C TYR A 15 0.51 44.32 -7.04
N ALA A 16 0.79 45.62 -7.16
CA ALA A 16 2.09 46.14 -7.54
C ALA A 16 2.23 47.58 -7.02
N ARG A 17 3.47 48.06 -6.86
CA ARG A 17 3.71 49.47 -6.50
C ARG A 17 3.33 50.43 -7.62
N GLU A 18 3.59 50.03 -8.85
CA GLU A 18 3.23 50.80 -10.04
C GLU A 18 2.61 49.88 -11.10
N LEU A 19 1.53 50.36 -11.72
CA LEU A 19 0.84 49.68 -12.80
C LEU A 19 0.59 50.68 -13.93
N ASP A 20 1.19 50.42 -15.09
CA ASP A 20 0.92 51.14 -16.33
C ASP A 20 0.17 50.19 -17.27
N ALA A 21 -1.05 50.54 -17.66
CA ALA A 21 -1.91 49.67 -18.46
C ALA A 21 -2.66 50.48 -19.53
N GLY A 22 -2.36 50.20 -20.79
CA GLY A 22 -3.08 50.70 -21.96
C GLY A 22 -3.97 49.61 -22.58
N ARG A 23 -4.99 49.99 -23.36
CA ARG A 23 -5.84 49.02 -24.08
C ARG A 23 -5.09 48.26 -25.18
N ASN A 24 -4.12 48.91 -25.83
CA ASN A 24 -3.37 48.38 -26.96
C ASN A 24 -1.85 48.46 -26.75
N ASP A 25 -1.42 48.93 -25.58
CA ASP A 25 0.00 49.05 -25.22
C ASP A 25 0.35 47.93 -24.24
N ILE A 26 1.63 47.56 -24.20
CA ILE A 26 2.13 46.57 -23.25
C ILE A 26 1.85 47.07 -21.84
N GLY A 27 1.07 46.31 -21.08
CA GLY A 27 0.84 46.54 -19.67
C GLY A 27 2.07 46.17 -18.86
N VAL A 28 2.47 47.03 -17.92
CA VAL A 28 3.65 46.84 -17.07
C VAL A 28 3.27 47.02 -15.61
N ALA A 29 3.43 45.97 -14.81
CA ALA A 29 3.34 46.03 -13.35
C ALA A 29 4.74 45.90 -12.75
N ARG A 30 5.15 46.78 -11.84
CA ARG A 30 6.51 46.80 -11.29
C ARG A 30 6.57 47.11 -9.79
N GLY A 31 7.56 46.50 -9.14
CA GLY A 31 7.89 46.65 -7.73
C GLY A 31 6.98 45.80 -6.83
N GLU A 32 7.54 44.75 -6.23
CA GLU A 32 6.84 43.81 -5.32
C GLU A 32 5.50 43.36 -5.92
N VAL A 33 5.54 42.78 -7.12
CA VAL A 33 4.35 42.35 -7.83
C VAL A 33 3.89 41.01 -7.27
N GLU A 34 2.67 40.97 -6.75
CA GLU A 34 1.99 39.76 -6.29
C GLU A 34 0.76 39.48 -7.15
N LEU A 35 0.66 38.26 -7.66
CA LEU A 35 -0.47 37.78 -8.44
C LEU A 35 -1.14 36.64 -7.69
N PHE A 36 -2.46 36.77 -7.48
CA PHE A 36 -3.28 35.75 -6.85
C PHE A 36 -4.37 35.27 -7.80
N ARG A 37 -4.55 33.95 -7.87
CA ARG A 37 -5.68 33.31 -8.54
C ARG A 37 -6.08 32.04 -7.79
N ALA A 38 -7.24 32.04 -7.14
CA ALA A 38 -7.68 30.95 -6.27
C ALA A 38 -6.62 30.58 -5.22
N ASP A 39 -5.95 29.44 -5.36
CA ASP A 39 -4.86 28.97 -4.50
C ASP A 39 -3.46 29.31 -5.01
N GLN A 40 -3.36 29.86 -6.23
CA GLN A 40 -2.10 30.22 -6.86
C GLN A 40 -1.63 31.58 -6.35
N HIS A 41 -0.38 31.64 -5.93
CA HIS A 41 0.31 32.87 -5.54
C HIS A 41 1.63 32.96 -6.29
N MET A 42 1.85 34.07 -6.98
CA MET A 42 3.08 34.33 -7.72
C MET A 42 3.65 35.68 -7.32
N MET A 43 4.96 35.72 -7.05
CA MET A 43 5.71 36.90 -6.64
C MET A 43 6.83 37.19 -7.66
N THR A 44 6.96 38.42 -8.10
CA THR A 44 8.06 38.89 -8.97
C THR A 44 8.29 40.39 -8.85
N GLU A 45 9.35 40.92 -9.46
CA GLU A 45 9.65 42.36 -9.51
C GLU A 45 8.98 43.08 -10.69
N LEU A 46 8.69 42.36 -11.78
CA LEU A 46 8.21 42.95 -13.02
C LEU A 46 7.34 41.96 -13.79
N ILE A 47 6.16 42.40 -14.21
CA ILE A 47 5.28 41.68 -15.14
C ILE A 47 5.10 42.56 -16.38
N ARG A 48 5.20 41.94 -17.56
CA ARG A 48 4.83 42.55 -18.84
C ARG A 48 3.71 41.74 -19.47
N TYR A 49 2.59 42.40 -19.79
CA TYR A 49 1.46 41.78 -20.47
C TYR A 49 1.25 42.44 -21.83
N ASP A 50 1.28 41.65 -22.89
CA ASP A 50 0.93 42.09 -24.23
C ASP A 50 -0.54 41.73 -24.53
N PRO A 51 -1.46 42.72 -24.60
CA PRO A 51 -2.87 42.45 -24.85
C PRO A 51 -3.16 42.00 -26.29
N LEU A 52 -2.23 42.15 -27.24
CA LEU A 52 -2.42 41.69 -28.63
C LEU A 52 -2.12 40.20 -28.80
N THR A 53 -1.12 39.71 -28.09
CA THR A 53 -0.68 38.30 -28.13
C THR A 53 -1.19 37.49 -26.95
N GLU A 54 -1.83 38.14 -25.97
CA GLU A 54 -2.24 37.57 -24.68
C GLU A 54 -1.10 36.85 -23.95
N GLN A 55 0.13 37.36 -24.12
CA GLN A 55 1.33 36.82 -23.52
C GLN A 55 1.72 37.64 -22.28
N VAL A 56 2.10 36.94 -21.21
CA VAL A 56 2.73 37.51 -20.02
C VAL A 56 4.16 37.04 -19.93
N THR A 57 5.07 37.99 -19.77
CA THR A 57 6.49 37.74 -19.50
C THR A 57 6.84 38.25 -18.12
N PHE A 58 7.63 37.45 -17.41
CA PHE A 58 8.16 37.73 -16.08
C PHE A 58 9.69 37.84 -16.19
N PRO A 59 10.23 39.01 -16.58
CA PRO A 59 11.65 39.21 -16.83
C PRO A 59 12.42 39.39 -15.52
N GLY A 60 12.61 38.29 -14.79
CA GLY A 60 13.35 38.24 -13.53
C GLY A 60 12.89 37.11 -12.64
N ARG A 61 13.39 37.09 -11.41
CA ARG A 61 13.06 36.04 -10.44
C ARG A 61 11.55 35.95 -10.25
N VAL A 62 11.03 34.73 -10.36
CA VAL A 62 9.63 34.39 -10.11
C VAL A 62 9.61 33.36 -9.00
N ALA A 63 8.81 33.61 -7.96
CA ALA A 63 8.39 32.60 -7.02
C ALA A 63 6.91 32.30 -7.29
N TYR A 64 6.55 31.04 -7.39
CA TYR A 64 5.18 30.56 -7.55
C TYR A 64 4.91 29.51 -6.48
N GLU A 65 3.73 29.54 -5.89
CA GLU A 65 3.26 28.51 -4.98
C GLU A 65 1.77 28.25 -5.16
N ASP A 66 1.38 26.99 -4.98
CA ASP A 66 -0.01 26.57 -4.85
C ASP A 66 -0.13 25.41 -3.84
N GLN A 67 -1.30 24.78 -3.77
CA GLN A 67 -1.52 23.68 -2.83
C GLN A 67 -0.71 22.41 -3.12
N GLN A 68 -0.07 22.31 -4.28
CA GLN A 68 0.64 21.12 -4.75
C GLN A 68 2.14 21.34 -4.89
N VAL A 69 2.57 22.51 -5.33
CA VAL A 69 3.98 22.78 -5.65
C VAL A 69 4.36 24.22 -5.30
N TRP A 70 5.62 24.40 -4.91
CA TRP A 70 6.29 25.69 -4.97
C TRP A 70 7.44 25.62 -5.98
N LEU A 71 7.65 26.73 -6.69
CA LEU A 71 8.61 26.89 -7.77
C LEU A 71 9.34 28.22 -7.59
N GLN A 72 10.65 28.24 -7.80
CA GLN A 72 11.43 29.47 -7.89
C GLN A 72 12.28 29.42 -9.15
N GLY A 73 12.14 30.40 -10.04
CA GLY A 73 12.86 30.44 -11.33
C GLY A 73 13.48 31.80 -11.64
N GLU A 74 14.33 31.85 -12.65
CA GLU A 74 15.00 33.10 -13.09
C GLU A 74 14.22 33.91 -14.12
N GLN A 75 13.36 33.25 -14.91
CA GLN A 75 12.48 33.86 -15.90
C GLN A 75 11.28 32.94 -16.12
N ALA A 76 10.12 33.55 -16.38
CA ALA A 76 8.95 32.84 -16.86
C ALA A 76 8.26 33.58 -18.01
N ASP A 77 7.59 32.81 -18.87
CA ASP A 77 6.73 33.30 -19.94
C ASP A 77 5.47 32.43 -19.97
N TYR A 78 4.31 33.03 -20.22
CA TYR A 78 3.03 32.34 -20.26
C TYR A 78 2.11 32.95 -21.32
N SER A 79 1.49 32.12 -22.15
CA SER A 79 0.48 32.48 -23.14
C SER A 79 -0.88 32.02 -22.65
N PHE A 80 -1.82 32.95 -22.47
CA PHE A 80 -3.20 32.61 -22.10
C PHE A 80 -3.96 31.98 -23.26
N LEU A 81 -3.65 32.37 -24.50
CA LEU A 81 -4.29 31.84 -25.70
C LEU A 81 -3.97 30.37 -25.94
N GLU A 82 -2.69 30.00 -25.75
CA GLU A 82 -2.21 28.64 -25.97
C GLU A 82 -2.17 27.80 -24.68
N GLU A 83 -2.52 28.40 -23.54
CA GLU A 83 -2.37 27.81 -22.19
C GLU A 83 -0.98 27.18 -21.96
N THR A 84 0.03 27.79 -22.57
CA THR A 84 1.39 27.26 -22.66
C THR A 84 2.34 28.23 -21.98
N GLY A 85 3.30 27.71 -21.22
CA GLY A 85 4.27 28.54 -20.52
C GLY A 85 5.63 27.89 -20.43
N SER A 86 6.66 28.70 -20.20
CA SER A 86 8.02 28.23 -20.00
C SER A 86 8.66 28.89 -18.80
N PHE A 87 9.32 28.11 -17.97
CA PHE A 87 10.10 28.56 -16.81
C PHE A 87 11.52 28.06 -16.96
N SER A 88 12.51 28.89 -16.66
CA SER A 88 13.93 28.54 -16.78
C SER A 88 14.63 28.57 -15.43
N LEU A 89 15.55 27.62 -15.24
CA LEU A 89 16.39 27.45 -14.04
C LEU A 89 15.54 27.44 -12.78
N ILE A 90 14.72 26.40 -12.63
CA ILE A 90 13.78 26.30 -11.54
C ILE A 90 14.32 25.42 -10.40
N ASP A 91 14.07 25.85 -9.18
CA ASP A 91 14.02 25.00 -8.00
C ASP A 91 12.56 24.76 -7.65
N TYR A 92 12.23 23.53 -7.23
CA TYR A 92 10.86 23.15 -6.94
C TYR A 92 10.75 22.25 -5.71
N GLY A 93 9.57 22.25 -5.11
CA GLY A 93 9.21 21.26 -4.09
C GLY A 93 7.72 20.99 -4.03
N LEU A 94 7.37 19.77 -3.63
CA LEU A 94 5.99 19.31 -3.58
C LEU A 94 5.39 19.56 -2.20
N THR A 95 4.37 20.42 -2.15
CA THR A 95 3.67 20.83 -0.93
C THR A 95 3.10 19.61 -0.20
N GLY A 96 3.37 19.51 1.11
CA GLY A 96 2.94 18.38 1.93
C GLY A 96 3.81 17.12 1.84
N SER A 97 4.97 17.19 1.18
CA SER A 97 6.00 16.15 1.18
C SER A 97 7.39 16.76 1.39
N SER A 98 8.41 15.93 1.62
CA SER A 98 9.82 16.38 1.61
C SER A 98 10.45 16.38 0.21
N ALA A 99 9.67 16.07 -0.82
CA ALA A 99 10.17 15.96 -2.19
C ALA A 99 10.51 17.34 -2.76
N ASN A 100 11.72 17.47 -3.29
CA ASN A 100 12.27 18.67 -3.88
C ASN A 100 13.24 18.32 -5.02
N GLY A 101 13.62 19.34 -5.80
CA GLY A 101 14.68 19.21 -6.81
C GLY A 101 14.82 20.48 -7.65
N SER A 102 15.66 20.41 -8.67
CA SER A 102 15.82 21.47 -9.66
C SER A 102 15.56 20.99 -11.08
N ALA A 103 15.28 21.90 -12.00
CA ALA A 103 15.20 21.60 -13.43
C ALA A 103 15.70 22.79 -14.26
N ARG A 104 16.38 22.51 -15.37
CA ARG A 104 16.88 23.59 -16.24
C ARG A 104 15.76 24.33 -16.94
N ARG A 105 14.71 23.62 -17.34
CA ARG A 105 13.55 24.21 -18.02
C ARG A 105 12.30 23.41 -17.71
N VAL A 106 11.19 24.11 -17.52
CA VAL A 106 9.85 23.53 -17.49
C VAL A 106 8.98 24.20 -18.53
N GLU A 107 8.27 23.40 -19.32
CA GLU A 107 7.30 23.85 -20.29
C GLU A 107 5.93 23.27 -19.91
N LEU A 108 4.93 24.13 -19.75
CA LEU A 108 3.54 23.72 -19.68
C LEU A 108 2.97 23.79 -21.09
N ILE A 109 2.37 22.71 -21.57
CA ILE A 109 1.85 22.59 -22.93
C ILE A 109 0.33 22.40 -22.83
N GLY A 110 -0.42 23.39 -23.34
CA GLY A 110 -1.88 23.35 -23.42
C GLY A 110 -2.58 23.04 -22.10
N GLY A 111 -2.06 23.54 -20.97
CA GLY A 111 -2.65 23.37 -19.64
C GLY A 111 -2.62 21.97 -19.02
N HIS A 112 -2.36 20.92 -19.79
CA HIS A 112 -2.55 19.52 -19.36
C HIS A 112 -1.27 18.68 -19.30
N THR A 113 -0.19 19.14 -19.95
CA THR A 113 1.10 18.43 -19.97
C THR A 113 2.21 19.34 -19.45
N SER A 114 3.04 18.83 -18.54
CA SER A 114 4.26 19.52 -18.10
C SER A 114 5.49 18.74 -18.55
N MET A 115 6.40 19.41 -19.25
CA MET A 115 7.68 18.89 -19.71
C MET A 115 8.79 19.52 -18.87
N LEU A 116 9.60 18.72 -18.20
CA LEU A 116 10.76 19.17 -17.44
C LEU A 116 12.03 18.63 -18.11
N TYR A 117 13.04 19.47 -18.25
CA TYR A 117 14.30 19.14 -18.91
C TYR A 117 15.47 19.27 -17.94
N ASP A 118 16.31 18.25 -17.94
CA ASP A 118 17.49 18.13 -17.08
C ASP A 118 17.17 18.45 -15.62
N LEU A 119 16.41 17.53 -15.03
CA LEU A 119 15.89 17.65 -13.69
C LEU A 119 16.58 16.71 -12.72
N ASP A 120 16.59 17.11 -11.46
CA ASP A 120 16.84 16.24 -10.33
C ASP A 120 15.61 16.15 -9.41
N TYR A 121 15.58 15.09 -8.61
CA TYR A 121 14.53 14.80 -7.63
C TYR A 121 15.13 14.08 -6.43
N THR A 122 14.82 14.55 -5.23
CA THR A 122 15.18 13.89 -3.97
C THR A 122 14.12 14.17 -2.89
N THR A 123 14.10 13.34 -1.85
CA THR A 123 13.33 13.62 -0.62
C THR A 123 14.24 14.00 0.56
N CYS A 124 15.55 14.08 0.32
CA CYS A 124 16.52 14.53 1.29
C CYS A 124 16.44 16.07 1.44
N PRO A 125 16.57 16.61 2.66
CA PRO A 125 16.54 18.05 2.89
C PRO A 125 17.88 18.75 2.61
N ASP A 126 18.98 18.00 2.52
CA ASP A 126 20.34 18.54 2.41
C ASP A 126 20.71 18.92 0.97
N GLU A 127 21.50 19.98 0.80
CA GLU A 127 22.09 20.39 -0.50
C GLU A 127 22.93 19.28 -1.16
N ARG A 128 23.39 18.31 -0.37
CA ARG A 128 24.09 17.12 -0.84
C ARG A 128 23.28 15.89 -0.47
N PRO A 129 22.27 15.54 -1.27
CA PRO A 129 21.36 14.48 -0.91
C PRO A 129 22.09 13.13 -0.93
N ASP A 130 21.74 12.26 0.02
CA ASP A 130 22.27 10.90 0.09
C ASP A 130 21.90 10.08 -1.14
N TRP A 131 20.73 10.38 -1.71
CA TRP A 131 20.28 9.84 -2.97
C TRP A 131 19.53 10.90 -3.79
N GLN A 132 19.62 10.81 -5.11
CA GLN A 132 18.82 11.64 -6.02
C GLN A 132 18.58 10.89 -7.31
N ILE A 133 17.48 11.22 -8.00
CA ILE A 133 17.24 10.79 -9.37
C ILE A 133 17.52 11.98 -10.27
N GLN A 134 18.37 11.80 -11.27
CA GLN A 134 18.54 12.78 -12.34
C GLN A 134 17.96 12.23 -13.63
N ALA A 135 17.20 13.04 -14.37
CA ALA A 135 16.61 12.64 -15.63
C ALA A 135 16.84 13.73 -16.69
N ARG A 136 16.95 13.32 -17.95
CA ARG A 136 17.11 14.26 -19.07
C ARG A 136 15.79 14.94 -19.40
N GLU A 137 14.70 14.20 -19.27
CA GLU A 137 13.37 14.64 -19.64
C GLU A 137 12.35 13.96 -18.73
N LEU A 138 11.36 14.73 -18.27
CA LEU A 138 10.20 14.23 -17.56
C LEU A 138 8.94 14.86 -18.18
N GLU A 139 8.03 14.01 -18.62
CA GLU A 139 6.73 14.37 -19.17
C GLU A 139 5.65 13.98 -18.15
N LEU A 140 4.85 14.95 -17.71
CA LEU A 140 3.75 14.76 -16.76
C LEU A 140 2.43 15.02 -17.48
N GLN A 141 1.62 13.99 -17.63
CA GLN A 141 0.31 14.02 -18.27
C GLN A 141 -0.78 14.04 -17.20
N HIS A 142 -1.28 15.24 -16.88
CA HIS A 142 -2.17 15.46 -15.72
C HIS A 142 -3.53 14.77 -15.86
N GLU A 143 -4.08 14.67 -17.07
CA GLU A 143 -5.37 14.00 -17.33
C GLU A 143 -5.25 12.47 -17.24
N GLU A 144 -4.19 11.91 -17.84
CA GLU A 144 -3.92 10.47 -17.81
C GLU A 144 -3.45 10.00 -16.42
N GLY A 145 -2.99 10.91 -15.56
CA GLY A 145 -2.43 10.58 -14.26
C GLY A 145 -1.08 9.88 -14.39
N MET A 146 -0.31 10.19 -15.44
CA MET A 146 0.90 9.48 -15.82
C MET A 146 2.12 10.39 -15.97
N GLY A 147 3.25 9.97 -15.42
CA GLY A 147 4.57 10.53 -15.65
C GLY A 147 5.44 9.60 -16.50
N VAL A 148 6.25 10.16 -17.41
CA VAL A 148 7.23 9.46 -18.24
C VAL A 148 8.59 10.14 -18.09
N ALA A 149 9.55 9.46 -17.47
CA ALA A 149 10.92 9.96 -17.34
C ALA A 149 11.84 9.26 -18.35
N ARG A 150 12.73 10.00 -19.01
CA ARG A 150 13.68 9.49 -20.01
C ARG A 150 15.13 9.79 -19.59
N GLY A 151 16.00 8.80 -19.80
CA GLY A 151 17.42 8.88 -19.46
C GLY A 151 17.68 9.10 -17.97
N ALA A 152 16.91 8.42 -17.11
CA ALA A 152 17.00 8.59 -15.67
C ALA A 152 18.14 7.78 -15.06
N ARG A 153 18.82 8.37 -14.08
CA ARG A 153 19.85 7.71 -13.26
C ARG A 153 19.55 7.93 -11.78
N LEU A 154 19.58 6.86 -11.02
CA LEU A 154 19.59 6.91 -9.56
C LEU A 154 21.04 7.04 -9.10
N GLU A 155 21.33 8.10 -8.37
CA GLU A 155 22.63 8.35 -7.75
C GLU A 155 22.54 8.16 -6.25
N PHE A 156 23.54 7.50 -5.66
CA PHE A 156 23.74 7.42 -4.22
C PHE A 156 25.09 8.02 -3.87
N LYS A 157 25.10 9.03 -3.00
CA LYS A 157 26.29 9.83 -2.63
C LYS A 157 27.10 10.30 -3.87
N GLY A 158 26.38 10.72 -4.92
CA GLY A 158 26.95 11.19 -6.19
C GLY A 158 27.46 10.10 -7.14
N VAL A 159 27.29 8.82 -6.80
CA VAL A 159 27.66 7.69 -7.66
C VAL A 159 26.41 7.12 -8.32
N PRO A 160 26.33 7.04 -9.67
CA PRO A 160 25.19 6.43 -10.35
C PRO A 160 25.17 4.92 -10.10
N ILE A 161 24.09 4.42 -9.50
CA ILE A 161 23.91 3.01 -9.14
C ILE A 161 22.90 2.28 -10.03
N LEU A 162 21.97 3.00 -10.66
CA LEU A 162 20.97 2.43 -11.55
C LEU A 162 20.63 3.39 -12.68
N TYR A 163 20.46 2.85 -13.90
CA TYR A 163 20.07 3.62 -15.08
C TYR A 163 18.81 3.03 -15.70
N ALA A 164 17.85 3.90 -16.02
CA ALA A 164 16.64 3.57 -16.74
C ALA A 164 16.54 4.43 -18.00
N PRO A 165 16.58 3.84 -19.22
CA PRO A 165 16.48 4.62 -20.46
C PRO A 165 15.13 5.34 -20.57
N TRP A 166 14.08 4.71 -20.05
CA TRP A 166 12.80 5.34 -19.79
C TRP A 166 12.06 4.55 -18.70
N PHE A 167 11.25 5.24 -17.90
CA PHE A 167 10.30 4.59 -17.01
C PHE A 167 9.05 5.46 -16.86
N THR A 168 7.97 4.84 -16.40
CA THR A 168 6.69 5.52 -16.23
C THR A 168 6.14 5.28 -14.85
N PHE A 169 5.48 6.27 -14.27
CA PHE A 169 4.93 6.20 -12.92
C PHE A 169 3.58 6.90 -12.87
N PRO A 170 2.63 6.45 -12.03
CA PRO A 170 1.42 7.19 -11.79
C PRO A 170 1.72 8.46 -10.99
N ILE A 171 1.07 9.58 -11.33
CA ILE A 171 1.14 10.85 -10.57
C ILE A 171 -0.09 11.05 -9.67
N ASP A 172 -1.07 10.15 -9.75
CA ASP A 172 -2.24 10.06 -8.88
C ASP A 172 -2.39 8.64 -8.30
N ASP A 173 -3.51 8.37 -7.62
CA ASP A 173 -3.74 7.07 -6.95
C ASP A 173 -4.10 5.92 -7.93
N ARG A 174 -3.99 6.13 -9.25
CA ARG A 174 -4.26 5.07 -10.23
C ARG A 174 -3.17 4.00 -10.16
N ARG A 175 -3.61 2.74 -10.16
CA ARG A 175 -2.71 1.57 -10.15
C ARG A 175 -2.23 1.26 -11.57
N LYS A 176 -0.92 1.12 -11.74
CA LYS A 176 -0.28 0.78 -13.03
C LYS A 176 0.48 -0.54 -12.96
N SER A 177 0.32 -1.39 -13.97
CA SER A 177 1.15 -2.58 -14.16
C SER A 177 2.55 -2.21 -14.63
N GLY A 178 3.59 -2.86 -14.11
CA GLY A 178 4.97 -2.58 -14.47
C GLY A 178 5.97 -3.23 -13.53
N PHE A 179 7.25 -3.02 -13.81
CA PHE A 179 8.31 -3.42 -12.89
C PHE A 179 8.30 -2.52 -11.65
N LEU A 180 8.44 -3.15 -10.49
CA LEU A 180 8.75 -2.43 -9.25
C LEU A 180 10.28 -2.37 -9.08
N TYR A 181 10.73 -1.68 -8.04
CA TYR A 181 12.16 -1.59 -7.75
C TYR A 181 12.75 -2.99 -7.46
N PRO A 182 13.95 -3.29 -7.97
CA PRO A 182 14.59 -4.57 -7.71
C PRO A 182 14.90 -4.71 -6.22
N SER A 183 14.78 -5.93 -5.71
CA SER A 183 15.19 -6.29 -4.36
C SER A 183 16.65 -6.74 -4.37
N LEU A 184 17.43 -6.27 -3.39
CA LEU A 184 18.83 -6.63 -3.19
C LEU A 184 19.01 -7.14 -1.76
N GLY A 185 19.62 -8.31 -1.61
CA GLY A 185 19.85 -8.93 -0.30
C GLY A 185 21.23 -9.56 -0.21
N GLN A 186 21.74 -9.69 1.01
CA GLN A 186 22.96 -10.46 1.29
C GLN A 186 22.75 -11.25 2.57
N ALA A 187 22.77 -12.58 2.45
CA ALA A 187 22.73 -13.50 3.57
C ALA A 187 23.99 -14.37 3.59
N SER A 188 24.40 -14.82 4.77
CA SER A 188 25.49 -15.81 4.92
C SER A 188 25.13 -17.11 4.20
N ASP A 189 23.87 -17.52 4.32
CA ASP A 189 23.39 -18.81 3.89
C ASP A 189 23.02 -18.86 2.40
N SER A 190 22.22 -17.88 1.95
CA SER A 190 21.72 -17.78 0.57
C SER A 190 22.63 -16.96 -0.38
N GLY A 191 23.62 -16.26 0.19
CA GLY A 191 24.54 -15.41 -0.57
C GLY A 191 23.91 -14.07 -0.96
N PHE A 192 24.44 -13.47 -2.03
CA PHE A 192 23.82 -12.30 -2.65
C PHE A 192 22.51 -12.72 -3.34
N GLU A 193 21.48 -11.90 -3.17
CA GLU A 193 20.13 -12.05 -3.69
C GLU A 193 19.79 -10.85 -4.59
N PHE A 194 19.18 -11.16 -5.73
CA PHE A 194 18.66 -10.16 -6.67
C PHE A 194 17.26 -10.57 -7.15
N GLY A 195 16.25 -9.75 -6.89
CA GLY A 195 14.87 -9.97 -7.35
C GLY A 195 14.37 -8.86 -8.26
N ILE A 196 13.57 -9.22 -9.27
CA ILE A 196 12.91 -8.27 -10.17
C ILE A 196 11.39 -8.45 -10.08
N PRO A 197 10.70 -7.72 -9.21
CA PRO A 197 9.24 -7.78 -9.10
C PRO A 197 8.53 -7.13 -10.29
N TRP A 198 7.56 -7.84 -10.87
CA TRP A 198 6.62 -7.33 -11.86
C TRP A 198 5.21 -7.33 -11.30
N TYR A 199 4.63 -6.14 -11.18
CA TYR A 199 3.28 -5.91 -10.69
C TYR A 199 2.28 -5.86 -11.84
N TRP A 200 1.15 -6.54 -11.68
CA TRP A 200 0.05 -6.63 -12.61
C TRP A 200 -1.24 -6.18 -11.95
N ASN A 201 -1.71 -5.01 -12.34
CA ASN A 201 -3.05 -4.54 -12.03
C ASN A 201 -4.06 -5.24 -12.97
N ILE A 202 -4.65 -6.36 -12.52
CA ILE A 202 -5.56 -7.17 -13.33
C ILE A 202 -6.93 -6.49 -13.43
N ALA A 203 -7.46 -6.00 -12.31
CA ALA A 203 -8.71 -5.25 -12.22
C ALA A 203 -8.74 -4.41 -10.92
N PRO A 204 -9.66 -3.45 -10.74
CA PRO A 204 -9.71 -2.60 -9.54
C PRO A 204 -9.79 -3.38 -8.20
N ASN A 205 -10.24 -4.63 -8.23
CA ASN A 205 -10.43 -5.50 -7.07
C ASN A 205 -9.41 -6.66 -6.98
N GLN A 206 -8.46 -6.78 -7.92
CA GLN A 206 -7.47 -7.85 -7.91
C GLN A 206 -6.16 -7.46 -8.60
N ASP A 207 -5.06 -7.89 -8.02
CA ASP A 207 -3.73 -7.66 -8.53
C ASP A 207 -2.82 -8.87 -8.29
N MET A 208 -1.71 -8.94 -9.02
CA MET A 208 -0.71 -9.97 -8.86
C MET A 208 0.69 -9.36 -8.96
N THR A 209 1.64 -9.85 -8.17
CA THR A 209 3.06 -9.55 -8.30
C THR A 209 3.79 -10.85 -8.55
N LEU A 210 4.64 -10.89 -9.56
CA LEU A 210 5.54 -12.02 -9.85
C LEU A 210 6.97 -11.54 -9.71
N GLU A 211 7.78 -12.23 -8.93
CA GLU A 211 9.15 -11.84 -8.64
C GLU A 211 10.11 -13.01 -8.89
N PRO A 212 10.75 -13.07 -10.07
CA PRO A 212 11.96 -13.85 -10.23
C PRO A 212 13.06 -13.36 -9.27
N ARG A 213 13.54 -14.26 -8.41
CA ARG A 213 14.63 -14.05 -7.46
C ARG A 213 15.79 -14.96 -7.80
N TYR A 214 17.00 -14.42 -7.74
CA TYR A 214 18.24 -15.15 -7.95
C TYR A 214 19.11 -15.07 -6.72
N PHE A 215 19.40 -16.24 -6.14
CA PHE A 215 20.34 -16.42 -5.04
C PHE A 215 21.64 -16.99 -5.59
N THR A 216 22.75 -16.31 -5.32
CA THR A 216 24.08 -16.74 -5.79
C THR A 216 24.46 -18.16 -5.31
N LYS A 217 24.05 -18.54 -4.09
CA LYS A 217 24.36 -19.87 -3.53
C LYS A 217 23.27 -20.92 -3.74
N ARG A 218 22.01 -20.53 -3.95
CA ARG A 218 20.87 -21.46 -4.01
C ARG A 218 20.21 -21.58 -5.39
N GLY A 219 20.32 -20.56 -6.24
CA GLY A 219 19.79 -20.59 -7.60
C GLY A 219 18.56 -19.71 -7.80
N PHE A 220 17.69 -20.11 -8.72
CA PHE A 220 16.55 -19.30 -9.16
C PHE A 220 15.27 -19.72 -8.45
N MET A 221 14.55 -18.76 -7.88
CA MET A 221 13.24 -18.91 -7.27
C MET A 221 12.24 -18.02 -7.99
N LEU A 222 11.02 -18.51 -8.19
CA LEU A 222 9.90 -17.67 -8.60
C LEU A 222 8.97 -17.46 -7.41
N SER A 223 8.91 -16.21 -6.95
CA SER A 223 7.98 -15.75 -5.93
C SER A 223 6.75 -15.13 -6.58
N GLY A 224 5.61 -15.22 -5.91
CA GLY A 224 4.39 -14.56 -6.36
C GLY A 224 3.43 -14.21 -5.23
N GLU A 225 2.72 -13.10 -5.40
CA GLU A 225 1.63 -12.66 -4.53
C GLU A 225 0.41 -12.34 -5.40
N TYR A 226 -0.72 -12.97 -5.13
CA TYR A 226 -2.02 -12.63 -5.72
C TYR A 226 -2.96 -12.12 -4.65
N ARG A 227 -3.63 -11.00 -4.90
CA ARG A 227 -4.59 -10.41 -3.97
C ARG A 227 -5.94 -10.18 -4.63
N LEU A 228 -7.00 -10.42 -3.87
CA LEU A 228 -8.38 -10.20 -4.26
C LEU A 228 -9.13 -9.50 -3.12
N MET A 229 -9.80 -8.40 -3.41
CA MET A 229 -10.64 -7.71 -2.44
C MET A 229 -11.95 -7.25 -3.06
N THR A 230 -13.05 -7.83 -2.61
CA THR A 230 -14.41 -7.42 -2.96
C THR A 230 -15.16 -7.00 -1.70
N ARG A 231 -16.41 -6.52 -1.83
CA ARG A 231 -17.26 -6.19 -0.68
C ARG A 231 -17.52 -7.37 0.28
N ARG A 232 -17.35 -8.61 -0.20
CA ARG A 232 -17.67 -9.83 0.57
C ARG A 232 -16.51 -10.80 0.71
N THR A 233 -15.41 -10.60 -0.01
CA THR A 233 -14.31 -11.56 -0.09
C THR A 233 -12.98 -10.84 -0.01
N PHE A 234 -12.08 -11.39 0.79
CA PHE A 234 -10.67 -11.07 0.82
C PHE A 234 -9.87 -12.34 0.54
N GLY A 235 -8.87 -12.24 -0.33
CA GLY A 235 -7.97 -13.33 -0.68
C GLY A 235 -6.56 -12.80 -0.84
N ARG A 236 -5.58 -13.53 -0.29
CA ARG A 236 -4.15 -13.33 -0.51
C ARG A 236 -3.50 -14.70 -0.66
N LEU A 237 -2.88 -14.95 -1.80
CA LEU A 237 -2.10 -16.14 -2.07
C LEU A 237 -0.65 -15.72 -2.28
N GLU A 238 0.24 -16.20 -1.44
CA GLU A 238 1.69 -16.11 -1.62
C GLU A 238 2.21 -17.48 -1.99
N TRP A 239 3.18 -17.52 -2.90
CA TRP A 239 3.91 -18.73 -3.20
C TRP A 239 5.34 -18.44 -3.56
N ASP A 240 6.21 -19.37 -3.19
CA ASP A 240 7.60 -19.40 -3.61
C ASP A 240 7.90 -20.78 -4.17
N TYR A 241 8.63 -20.83 -5.27
CA TYR A 241 9.02 -22.08 -5.89
C TYR A 241 10.45 -22.00 -6.42
N LEU A 242 11.32 -22.83 -5.87
CA LEU A 242 12.70 -23.02 -6.27
C LEU A 242 12.87 -24.50 -6.63
N PRO A 243 12.97 -24.84 -7.93
CA PRO A 243 12.92 -26.23 -8.40
C PRO A 243 14.19 -27.05 -8.10
N ASP A 244 15.35 -26.39 -8.01
CA ASP A 244 16.64 -27.03 -7.79
C ASP A 244 17.51 -26.12 -6.91
N ASP A 245 17.55 -26.42 -5.61
CA ASP A 245 18.43 -25.73 -4.68
C ASP A 245 19.85 -26.23 -4.85
N ARG A 246 20.72 -25.40 -5.43
CA ARG A 246 22.12 -25.77 -5.68
C ARG A 246 22.91 -26.16 -4.43
N LYS A 247 22.41 -25.83 -3.24
CA LYS A 247 23.06 -26.15 -1.97
C LYS A 247 22.58 -27.50 -1.40
N THR A 248 21.29 -27.81 -1.48
CA THR A 248 20.71 -29.04 -0.90
C THR A 248 20.39 -30.12 -1.94
N GLY A 249 20.21 -29.74 -3.21
CA GLY A 249 19.74 -30.59 -4.30
C GLY A 249 18.24 -30.88 -4.26
N GLU A 250 17.47 -30.12 -3.49
CA GLU A 250 16.04 -30.33 -3.25
C GLU A 250 15.18 -29.27 -3.94
N GLU A 251 13.92 -29.61 -4.19
CA GLU A 251 12.90 -28.62 -4.50
C GLU A 251 12.45 -27.91 -3.21
N ARG A 252 12.38 -26.58 -3.25
CA ARG A 252 12.02 -25.75 -2.10
C ARG A 252 10.82 -24.90 -2.45
N TRP A 253 9.80 -24.93 -1.60
CA TRP A 253 8.55 -24.21 -1.88
C TRP A 253 7.86 -23.73 -0.61
N TYR A 254 7.07 -22.68 -0.77
CA TYR A 254 6.20 -22.14 0.26
C TYR A 254 4.87 -21.75 -0.37
N TYR A 255 3.79 -22.00 0.36
CA TYR A 255 2.45 -21.55 -0.01
C TYR A 255 1.76 -20.96 1.21
N LEU A 256 1.20 -19.77 1.07
CA LEU A 256 0.30 -19.16 2.05
C LEU A 256 -0.96 -18.65 1.35
N LEU A 257 -2.10 -19.25 1.67
CA LEU A 257 -3.42 -18.78 1.26
C LEU A 257 -4.19 -18.26 2.48
N ASN A 258 -4.43 -16.96 2.51
CA ASN A 258 -5.39 -16.33 3.41
C ASN A 258 -6.65 -16.00 2.62
N HIS A 259 -7.78 -16.58 2.97
CA HIS A 259 -9.06 -16.32 2.33
C HIS A 259 -10.17 -16.15 3.36
N ALA A 260 -10.91 -15.05 3.28
CA ALA A 260 -12.09 -14.81 4.10
C ALA A 260 -13.24 -14.35 3.23
N ALA A 261 -14.43 -14.94 3.41
CA ALA A 261 -15.60 -14.54 2.65
C ALA A 261 -16.87 -14.47 3.50
N ARG A 262 -17.87 -13.76 2.98
CA ARG A 262 -19.25 -13.70 3.50
C ARG A 262 -20.21 -14.22 2.43
N PRO A 263 -20.29 -15.55 2.22
CA PRO A 263 -21.08 -16.13 1.13
C PRO A 263 -22.58 -15.81 1.26
N TRP A 264 -23.08 -15.78 2.50
CA TRP A 264 -24.48 -15.44 2.81
C TRP A 264 -24.57 -14.44 3.96
N LYS A 265 -25.74 -13.82 4.14
CA LYS A 265 -25.99 -12.95 5.31
C LYS A 265 -25.77 -13.78 6.58
N ARG A 266 -25.04 -13.22 7.55
CA ARG A 266 -24.71 -13.85 8.85
C ARG A 266 -23.75 -15.04 8.82
N TRP A 267 -23.23 -15.41 7.65
CA TRP A 267 -22.26 -16.49 7.52
C TRP A 267 -20.91 -15.94 7.05
N ARG A 268 -19.83 -16.44 7.65
CA ARG A 268 -18.46 -16.08 7.30
C ARG A 268 -17.64 -17.35 7.14
N THR A 269 -16.80 -17.41 6.14
CA THR A 269 -15.76 -18.43 5.99
C THR A 269 -14.39 -17.79 6.20
N GLU A 270 -13.48 -18.57 6.77
CA GLU A 270 -12.07 -18.26 6.88
C GLU A 270 -11.27 -19.50 6.48
N LEU A 271 -10.21 -19.30 5.71
CA LEU A 271 -9.26 -20.33 5.32
C LEU A 271 -7.87 -19.71 5.42
N VAL A 272 -7.02 -20.37 6.19
CA VAL A 272 -5.59 -20.14 6.25
C VAL A 272 -4.97 -21.47 5.85
N PHE A 273 -4.23 -21.51 4.76
CA PHE A 273 -3.45 -22.68 4.38
C PHE A 273 -2.01 -22.22 4.24
N GLU A 274 -1.14 -22.77 5.07
CA GLU A 274 0.27 -22.40 5.10
C GLU A 274 1.13 -23.64 5.19
N ARG A 275 2.02 -23.81 4.21
CA ARG A 275 2.92 -24.96 4.09
C ARG A 275 4.25 -24.58 3.49
N VAL A 276 5.28 -25.31 3.92
CA VAL A 276 6.63 -25.25 3.36
C VAL A 276 7.12 -26.65 3.00
N SER A 277 8.09 -26.71 2.09
CA SER A 277 8.77 -27.95 1.68
C SER A 277 9.46 -28.67 2.83
N ASP A 278 10.06 -27.92 3.76
CA ASP A 278 10.96 -28.45 4.78
C ASP A 278 11.09 -27.49 5.98
N ASN A 279 11.71 -28.00 7.05
CA ASN A 279 11.84 -27.33 8.33
C ASN A 279 12.72 -26.07 8.30
N ALA A 280 13.75 -26.04 7.44
CA ALA A 280 14.72 -24.94 7.38
C ALA A 280 14.28 -23.79 6.45
N TYR A 281 13.12 -23.90 5.79
CA TYR A 281 12.68 -22.93 4.77
C TYR A 281 12.77 -21.48 5.24
N PHE A 282 12.20 -21.16 6.42
CA PHE A 282 12.20 -19.79 6.92
C PHE A 282 13.54 -19.35 7.49
N GLU A 283 14.41 -20.27 7.91
CA GLU A 283 15.79 -19.93 8.31
C GLU A 283 16.62 -19.51 7.09
N ASP A 284 16.36 -20.15 5.94
CA ASP A 284 17.09 -19.94 4.69
C ASP A 284 16.61 -18.72 3.89
N PHE A 285 15.30 -18.49 3.86
CA PHE A 285 14.66 -17.48 2.99
C PHE A 285 13.89 -16.39 3.75
N GLY A 286 13.76 -16.49 5.08
CA GLY A 286 13.05 -15.52 5.89
C GLY A 286 13.74 -14.15 5.91
N THR A 287 12.97 -13.08 5.74
CA THR A 287 13.48 -11.71 5.67
C THR A 287 13.37 -10.94 6.99
N SER A 288 12.80 -11.57 8.02
CA SER A 288 12.59 -10.96 9.35
C SER A 288 12.81 -11.97 10.47
N LEU A 289 13.21 -11.47 11.64
CA LEU A 289 13.38 -12.30 12.84
C LEU A 289 12.09 -13.06 13.22
N SER A 290 10.92 -12.46 12.99
CA SER A 290 9.63 -13.11 13.21
C SER A 290 9.35 -14.27 12.26
N GLN A 291 9.95 -14.30 11.08
CA GLN A 291 9.85 -15.43 10.15
C GLN A 291 10.83 -16.54 10.53
N THR A 292 12.08 -16.18 10.86
CA THR A 292 13.13 -17.17 11.17
C THR A 292 12.98 -17.84 12.54
N SER A 293 12.14 -17.32 13.43
CA SER A 293 11.89 -17.87 14.79
C SER A 293 10.58 -18.67 14.92
N ARG A 294 9.99 -19.07 13.78
CA ARG A 294 8.72 -19.78 13.75
C ARG A 294 8.92 -21.27 14.04
N GLN A 295 8.12 -21.80 14.97
CA GLN A 295 8.16 -23.23 15.32
C GLN A 295 7.04 -24.04 14.64
N PHE A 296 5.92 -23.39 14.33
CA PHE A 296 4.71 -24.04 13.80
C PHE A 296 4.06 -23.20 12.70
N LEU A 297 3.54 -23.87 11.68
CA LEU A 297 2.69 -23.28 10.64
C LEU A 297 1.28 -23.86 10.78
N ARG A 298 0.32 -22.98 11.08
CA ARG A 298 -1.07 -23.39 11.29
C ARG A 298 -1.85 -23.27 9.99
N SER A 299 -2.39 -24.38 9.53
CA SER A 299 -3.43 -24.42 8.51
C SER A 299 -4.78 -24.61 9.17
N SER A 300 -5.77 -23.78 8.84
CA SER A 300 -7.12 -23.86 9.40
C SER A 300 -8.19 -23.46 8.42
N GLY A 301 -9.33 -24.15 8.45
CA GLY A 301 -10.55 -23.76 7.75
C GLY A 301 -11.69 -23.63 8.76
N ALA A 302 -12.48 -22.56 8.66
CA ALA A 302 -13.59 -22.30 9.56
C ALA A 302 -14.82 -21.72 8.83
N LEU A 303 -15.99 -22.11 9.31
CA LEU A 303 -17.30 -21.60 8.96
C LEU A 303 -17.97 -21.09 10.22
N TYR A 304 -18.31 -19.81 10.22
CA TYR A 304 -19.01 -19.14 11.32
C TYR A 304 -20.41 -18.74 10.88
N GLY A 305 -21.39 -18.97 11.74
CA GLY A 305 -22.76 -18.50 11.58
C GLY A 305 -23.20 -17.68 12.80
N VAL A 306 -23.83 -16.53 12.57
CA VAL A 306 -24.31 -15.63 13.63
C VAL A 306 -25.81 -15.39 13.51
N GLY A 307 -26.59 -15.99 14.41
CA GLY A 307 -28.02 -15.77 14.54
C GLY A 307 -28.38 -14.56 15.41
N ARG A 308 -29.68 -14.39 15.66
CA ARG A 308 -30.18 -13.40 16.63
C ARG A 308 -29.85 -13.79 18.08
N TYR A 309 -29.79 -15.09 18.34
CA TYR A 309 -29.66 -15.69 19.67
C TYR A 309 -28.68 -16.85 19.66
N TRP A 310 -27.95 -17.06 18.57
CA TRP A 310 -27.07 -18.21 18.45
C TRP A 310 -25.79 -17.84 17.72
N ASN A 311 -24.70 -18.52 18.03
CA ASN A 311 -23.46 -18.51 17.28
C ASN A 311 -23.09 -19.96 16.95
N PHE A 312 -22.55 -20.18 15.77
CA PHE A 312 -22.10 -21.48 15.31
C PHE A 312 -20.69 -21.35 14.75
N GLU A 313 -19.85 -22.33 15.04
CA GLU A 313 -18.51 -22.46 14.51
C GLU A 313 -18.28 -23.92 14.12
N LEU A 314 -17.93 -24.15 12.86
CA LEU A 314 -17.34 -25.40 12.40
C LEU A 314 -15.93 -25.07 11.96
N MET A 315 -14.92 -25.73 12.52
CA MET A 315 -13.55 -25.55 12.10
C MET A 315 -12.75 -26.85 12.06
N ALA A 316 -11.65 -26.79 11.31
CA ALA A 316 -10.61 -27.78 11.30
C ALA A 316 -9.27 -27.04 11.31
N ASP A 317 -8.32 -27.48 12.13
CA ASP A 317 -6.96 -26.95 12.08
C ASP A 317 -5.88 -28.00 12.33
N ASP A 318 -4.77 -27.81 11.64
CA ASP A 318 -3.60 -28.66 11.59
C ASP A 318 -2.31 -27.81 11.63
N PHE A 319 -1.22 -28.40 12.12
CA PHE A 319 0.04 -27.71 12.35
C PHE A 319 1.18 -28.48 11.66
N GLN A 320 1.98 -27.78 10.85
CA GLN A 320 3.29 -28.27 10.42
C GLN A 320 4.33 -27.76 11.42
N VAL A 321 5.00 -28.67 12.11
CA VAL A 321 6.13 -28.37 12.99
C VAL A 321 7.36 -28.22 12.12
N ILE A 322 8.05 -27.08 12.24
CA ILE A 322 9.24 -26.76 11.43
C ILE A 322 10.49 -26.56 12.29
N ASP A 323 10.35 -26.57 13.62
CA ASP A 323 11.48 -26.53 14.55
C ASP A 323 11.76 -27.94 15.07
N GLU A 324 12.92 -28.49 14.72
CA GLU A 324 13.35 -29.85 15.10
C GLU A 324 13.58 -30.01 16.61
N SER A 325 13.71 -28.91 17.37
CA SER A 325 13.83 -28.96 18.82
C SER A 325 12.50 -29.28 19.52
N VAL A 326 11.38 -29.20 18.80
CA VAL A 326 10.06 -29.55 19.33
C VAL A 326 9.89 -31.08 19.32
N LEU A 327 9.84 -31.66 20.51
CA LEU A 327 9.58 -33.10 20.67
C LEU A 327 8.15 -33.46 20.22
N PRO A 328 7.92 -34.65 19.62
CA PRO A 328 6.59 -35.10 19.18
C PRO A 328 5.49 -35.04 20.27
N VAL A 329 5.86 -35.20 21.54
CA VAL A 329 4.92 -35.11 22.68
C VAL A 329 4.46 -33.67 22.98
N ASN A 330 5.25 -32.67 22.55
CA ASN A 330 5.00 -31.24 22.72
C ASN A 330 4.31 -30.62 21.51
N GLU A 331 4.06 -31.39 20.45
CA GLU A 331 3.38 -30.89 19.27
C GLU A 331 1.93 -30.46 19.59
N PRO A 332 1.43 -29.40 18.93
CA PRO A 332 0.06 -28.97 19.10
C PRO A 332 -0.91 -30.05 18.65
N TYR A 333 -2.03 -30.19 19.35
CA TYR A 333 -3.11 -31.04 18.89
C TYR A 333 -3.81 -30.44 17.67
N ARG A 334 -4.08 -31.29 16.68
CA ARG A 334 -4.99 -30.99 15.58
C ARG A 334 -6.43 -31.09 16.10
N ARG A 335 -7.33 -30.25 15.58
CA ARG A 335 -8.77 -30.33 15.88
C ARG A 335 -9.51 -30.55 14.58
N VAL A 336 -9.98 -31.78 14.35
CA VAL A 336 -10.48 -32.22 13.04
C VAL A 336 -11.70 -33.16 13.17
N PRO A 337 -12.94 -32.64 13.15
CA PRO A 337 -13.34 -31.23 13.24
C PRO A 337 -13.57 -30.78 14.70
N ARG A 338 -13.70 -29.46 14.89
CA ARG A 338 -14.36 -28.84 16.04
C ARG A 338 -15.66 -28.19 15.60
N ILE A 339 -16.74 -28.54 16.28
CA ILE A 339 -18.07 -27.98 16.11
C ILE A 339 -18.45 -27.33 17.44
N ALA A 340 -18.70 -26.04 17.43
CA ALA A 340 -19.18 -25.32 18.60
C ALA A 340 -20.46 -24.57 18.27
N PHE A 341 -21.39 -24.59 19.22
CA PHE A 341 -22.67 -23.90 19.11
C PHE A 341 -23.00 -23.26 20.45
N TRP A 342 -23.36 -21.99 20.38
CA TRP A 342 -23.77 -21.18 21.51
C TRP A 342 -25.19 -20.67 21.26
N LEU A 343 -26.02 -20.69 22.29
CA LEU A 343 -27.40 -20.21 22.25
C LEU A 343 -27.67 -19.35 23.48
N ASP A 344 -28.29 -18.19 23.29
CA ASP A 344 -28.79 -17.30 24.34
C ASP A 344 -30.18 -16.80 23.93
N ARG A 345 -31.21 -17.61 24.22
CA ARG A 345 -32.58 -17.37 23.77
C ARG A 345 -33.45 -16.82 24.91
N PRO A 346 -34.10 -15.66 24.74
CA PRO A 346 -35.07 -15.17 25.73
C PRO A 346 -36.30 -16.08 25.77
N LEU A 347 -36.74 -16.44 26.98
CA LEU A 347 -37.89 -17.33 27.23
C LEU A 347 -39.20 -16.56 27.48
N GLY A 348 -39.21 -15.23 27.39
CA GLY A 348 -40.39 -14.41 27.63
C GLY A 348 -40.06 -12.94 27.91
N MET A 349 -41.02 -12.19 28.46
CA MET A 349 -40.93 -10.72 28.59
C MET A 349 -40.19 -10.21 29.84
N ASN A 350 -39.57 -11.07 30.65
CA ASN A 350 -39.03 -10.67 31.96
C ASN A 350 -37.49 -10.74 32.11
N GLY A 351 -36.73 -10.89 31.02
CA GLY A 351 -35.26 -10.95 31.07
C GLY A 351 -34.70 -12.34 31.41
N LEU A 352 -35.52 -13.40 31.34
CA LEU A 352 -35.10 -14.79 31.54
C LEU A 352 -34.61 -15.38 30.22
N PHE A 353 -33.44 -16.02 30.25
CA PHE A 353 -32.77 -16.60 29.09
C PHE A 353 -32.47 -18.08 29.29
N ALA A 354 -32.62 -18.85 28.21
CA ALA A 354 -32.03 -20.17 28.05
C ALA A 354 -30.71 -20.05 27.32
N GLY A 355 -29.64 -20.44 28.00
CA GLY A 355 -28.28 -20.53 27.48
C GLY A 355 -27.91 -21.97 27.15
N LEU A 356 -27.11 -22.17 26.11
CA LEU A 356 -26.39 -23.42 25.86
C LEU A 356 -25.02 -23.09 25.30
N ASP A 357 -23.97 -23.57 25.96
CA ASP A 357 -22.64 -23.65 25.37
C ASP A 357 -22.39 -25.12 25.03
N SER A 358 -22.06 -25.41 23.77
CA SER A 358 -21.81 -26.77 23.32
C SER A 358 -20.58 -26.85 22.43
N GLU A 359 -19.80 -27.91 22.59
CA GLU A 359 -18.62 -28.19 21.79
C GLU A 359 -18.49 -29.70 21.56
N VAL A 360 -18.22 -30.07 20.32
CA VAL A 360 -17.77 -31.41 19.93
C VAL A 360 -16.45 -31.23 19.20
N VAL A 361 -15.39 -31.90 19.64
CA VAL A 361 -14.07 -31.79 19.04
C VAL A 361 -13.39 -33.15 19.01
N TYR A 362 -12.80 -33.50 17.87
CA TYR A 362 -11.88 -34.61 17.78
C TYR A 362 -10.44 -34.10 17.81
N PHE A 363 -9.70 -34.49 18.84
CA PHE A 363 -8.29 -34.18 19.01
C PHE A 363 -7.46 -35.28 18.35
N ASP A 364 -6.59 -34.88 17.42
CA ASP A 364 -5.66 -35.77 16.73
C ASP A 364 -4.22 -35.30 16.94
N ARG A 365 -3.30 -36.26 17.05
CA ARG A 365 -1.86 -36.02 17.15
C ARG A 365 -1.11 -37.32 16.88
N ASP A 366 0.10 -37.21 16.35
CA ASP A 366 0.90 -38.38 15.96
C ASP A 366 1.40 -39.18 17.18
N VAL A 367 1.66 -38.50 18.31
CA VAL A 367 2.12 -39.12 19.56
C VAL A 367 1.24 -38.70 20.75
N GLY A 368 0.70 -39.67 21.48
CA GLY A 368 -0.07 -39.45 22.71
C GLY A 368 -1.55 -39.80 22.57
N ALA A 369 -2.37 -39.32 23.51
CA ALA A 369 -3.79 -39.63 23.52
C ALA A 369 -4.54 -38.84 22.44
N ILE A 370 -5.33 -39.54 21.62
CA ILE A 370 -6.28 -38.96 20.66
C ILE A 370 -7.71 -39.28 21.11
N GLY A 371 -8.70 -38.52 20.61
CA GLY A 371 -10.09 -38.86 20.86
C GLY A 371 -11.08 -37.72 20.68
N ALA A 372 -12.36 -38.09 20.73
CA ALA A 372 -13.46 -37.14 20.72
C ALA A 372 -13.75 -36.64 22.14
N ARG A 373 -14.08 -35.35 22.25
CA ARG A 373 -14.66 -34.74 23.46
C ARG A 373 -15.98 -34.09 23.10
N VAL A 374 -16.99 -34.32 23.92
CA VAL A 374 -18.27 -33.61 23.89
C VAL A 374 -18.42 -32.83 25.20
N ASP A 375 -18.66 -31.53 25.11
CA ASP A 375 -18.92 -30.65 26.25
C ASP A 375 -20.25 -29.91 26.05
N LEU A 376 -21.14 -30.00 27.03
CA LEU A 376 -22.47 -29.39 27.02
C LEU A 376 -22.69 -28.64 28.32
N TYR A 377 -23.05 -27.36 28.23
CA TYR A 377 -23.39 -26.50 29.36
C TYR A 377 -24.72 -25.78 29.13
N PRO A 378 -25.86 -26.48 29.26
CA PRO A 378 -27.17 -25.83 29.36
C PRO A 378 -27.27 -25.01 30.65
N ARG A 379 -27.81 -23.80 30.53
CA ARG A 379 -28.02 -22.88 31.66
C ARG A 379 -29.32 -22.09 31.52
N LEU A 380 -29.90 -21.71 32.65
CA LEU A 380 -30.94 -20.70 32.75
C LEU A 380 -30.37 -19.52 33.53
N TYR A 381 -30.50 -18.31 32.98
CA TYR A 381 -30.05 -17.10 33.66
C TYR A 381 -31.06 -15.97 33.52
N TRP A 382 -31.08 -15.08 34.50
CA TRP A 382 -32.05 -14.00 34.59
C TRP A 382 -31.34 -12.66 34.69
N ASP A 383 -31.38 -11.86 33.63
CA ASP A 383 -30.68 -10.58 33.57
C ASP A 383 -31.63 -9.41 33.88
N ARG A 384 -31.42 -8.76 35.03
CA ARG A 384 -32.18 -7.58 35.44
C ARG A 384 -31.26 -6.38 35.63
N TYR A 385 -31.56 -5.31 34.91
CA TYR A 385 -30.87 -4.03 35.00
C TYR A 385 -31.80 -2.98 35.58
N GLN A 386 -31.25 -2.14 36.44
CA GLN A 386 -31.87 -0.95 37.00
C GLN A 386 -30.88 0.22 36.88
N ASN A 387 -31.36 1.46 36.94
CA ASN A 387 -30.49 2.63 36.85
C ASN A 387 -29.41 2.67 37.97
N TRP A 388 -29.63 1.95 39.07
CA TRP A 388 -28.75 1.90 40.24
C TRP A 388 -27.95 0.59 40.37
N GLY A 389 -28.13 -0.39 39.47
CA GLY A 389 -27.40 -1.66 39.58
C GLY A 389 -27.95 -2.79 38.68
N PHE A 390 -27.39 -3.98 38.83
CA PHE A 390 -27.80 -5.17 38.09
C PHE A 390 -27.87 -6.41 38.98
N PHE A 391 -28.72 -7.37 38.62
CA PHE A 391 -28.85 -8.68 39.25
C PHE A 391 -28.92 -9.76 38.16
N ARG A 392 -28.01 -10.74 38.20
CA ARG A 392 -27.84 -11.77 37.16
C ARG A 392 -27.62 -13.18 37.74
N PRO A 393 -28.61 -13.80 38.39
CA PRO A 393 -28.48 -15.18 38.83
C PRO A 393 -28.44 -16.13 37.62
N SER A 394 -27.63 -17.18 37.72
CA SER A 394 -27.54 -18.24 36.72
C SER A 394 -27.45 -19.61 37.37
N VAL A 395 -28.16 -20.58 36.81
CA VAL A 395 -28.03 -22.00 37.17
C VAL A 395 -27.78 -22.80 35.89
N GLY A 396 -26.86 -23.75 35.94
CA GLY A 396 -26.54 -24.58 34.78
C GLY A 396 -25.91 -25.89 35.20
N TYR A 397 -25.89 -26.84 34.27
CA TYR A 397 -25.28 -28.15 34.46
C TYR A 397 -24.27 -28.38 33.34
N ARG A 398 -23.03 -28.76 33.68
CA ARG A 398 -21.99 -29.05 32.70
C ARG A 398 -21.77 -30.55 32.60
N TYR A 399 -21.78 -31.07 31.39
CA TYR A 399 -21.48 -32.46 31.07
C TYR A 399 -20.35 -32.50 30.05
N THR A 400 -19.26 -33.17 30.40
CA THR A 400 -18.13 -33.41 29.51
C THR A 400 -17.87 -34.90 29.42
N ALA A 401 -17.73 -35.43 28.20
CA ALA A 401 -17.46 -36.84 27.92
C ALA A 401 -16.39 -37.00 26.84
#